data_AF-A0A645I8E3-F1
#
_entry.id   AF-A0A645I8E3-F1
#
_cell.length_a   1.000
_cell.length_b   1.000
_cell.length_c   1.000
_cell.angle_alpha   90.00
_cell.angle_beta   90.00
_cell.angle_gamma   90.00
#
_symmetry.space_group_name_H-M   'P 1'
#
loop_
_entity.id
_entity.type
_entity.pdbx_description
1 polymer ?
#
loop_
_entity_poly.entity_id
_entity_poly.type
_entity_poly.pdbx_seq_one_letter_code
_entity_poly.pdbx_strand_id
1 'polypeptide(L)' 'MKDLCKDSGVSPLLQKAMDQGALGAKTGTGLYDWSPEGLARIKKIREDNLLEWLQKDKEIEL' A
#
# COMPACT_ATOMS: atom_id res chain seq x y z
N MET A 1 14.61 -3.65 -21.37
CA MET A 1 14.59 -3.69 -19.89
C MET A 1 14.31 -5.13 -19.50
N LYS A 2 15.12 -5.74 -18.64
CA LYS A 2 14.93 -7.15 -18.23
C LYS A 2 13.96 -7.17 -17.05
N ASP A 3 12.98 -8.05 -17.07
CA ASP A 3 12.07 -8.22 -15.94
C ASP A 3 12.85 -8.55 -14.67
N LEU A 4 12.54 -7.81 -13.60
CA LEU A 4 13.12 -8.01 -12.28
C LEU A 4 12.58 -9.28 -11.61
N CYS A 5 11.39 -9.74 -12.02
CA CYS A 5 10.80 -11.02 -11.63
C CYS A 5 9.88 -11.50 -12.76
N LYS A 6 9.99 -12.78 -13.11
CA LYS A 6 9.10 -13.48 -14.07
C LYS A 6 8.43 -14.72 -13.46
N ASP A 7 8.54 -14.87 -12.15
CA ASP A 7 7.91 -15.98 -11.43
C ASP A 7 6.39 -15.76 -11.41
N SER A 8 5.65 -16.79 -11.83
CA SER A 8 4.18 -16.79 -11.87
C SER A 8 3.56 -17.49 -10.65
N GLY A 9 4.38 -18.02 -9.74
CA GLY A 9 3.93 -18.63 -8.51
C GLY A 9 3.39 -17.61 -7.50
N VAL A 10 2.62 -18.09 -6.53
CA VAL A 10 2.22 -17.26 -5.39
C VAL A 10 3.44 -17.00 -4.53
N SER A 11 3.67 -15.74 -4.16
CA SER A 11 4.74 -15.37 -3.24
C SER A 11 4.58 -16.15 -1.92
N PRO A 12 5.61 -16.88 -1.45
CA PRO A 12 5.54 -17.59 -0.17
C PRO A 12 5.25 -16.67 1.02
N LEU A 13 5.71 -15.42 0.95
CA LEU A 13 5.43 -14.39 1.95
C LEU A 13 3.93 -14.06 2.02
N LEU A 14 3.30 -13.90 0.84
CA LEU A 14 1.88 -13.59 0.76
C LEU A 14 1.03 -14.80 1.14
N GLN A 15 1.42 -16.01 0.73
CA GLN A 15 0.71 -17.24 1.12
C GLN A 15 0.68 -17.41 2.63
N LYS A 16 1.83 -17.24 3.30
CA LYS A 16 1.90 -17.31 4.77
C LYS A 16 0.98 -16.29 5.46
N ALA A 17 0.96 -15.04 4.96
CA ALA A 17 0.09 -14.00 5.53
C ALA A 17 -1.41 -14.35 5.36
N MET A 18 -1.78 -14.94 4.22
CA MET A 18 -3.13 -15.44 3.96
C MET A 18 -3.52 -16.56 4.92
N ASP A 19 -2.64 -17.57 5.07
CA ASP A 19 -2.87 -18.73 5.94
C ASP A 19 -3.03 -18.32 7.41
N GLN A 20 -2.37 -17.23 7.82
CA GLN A 20 -2.45 -16.67 9.18
C GLN A 20 -3.63 -15.70 9.39
N GLY A 21 -4.41 -15.41 8.35
CA GLY A 21 -5.45 -14.37 8.41
C GLY A 21 -4.91 -12.95 8.59
N ALA A 22 -3.60 -12.74 8.38
CA ALA A 22 -2.90 -11.46 8.50
C ALA A 22 -2.98 -10.69 7.17
N LEU A 23 -4.19 -10.22 6.84
CA LEU A 23 -4.54 -9.64 5.54
C LEU A 23 -4.30 -8.13 5.43
N GLY A 24 -3.38 -7.59 6.23
CA GLY A 24 -2.97 -6.19 6.26
C GLY A 24 -3.92 -5.30 7.06
N ALA A 25 -4.12 -4.08 6.57
CA ALA A 25 -4.87 -3.03 7.27
C ALA A 25 -6.27 -3.46 7.74
N LYS A 26 -6.97 -4.32 6.96
CA LYS A 26 -8.33 -4.77 7.28
C LYS A 26 -8.39 -5.74 8.47
N THR A 27 -7.27 -6.36 8.83
CA THR A 27 -7.15 -7.28 9.97
C THR A 27 -6.21 -6.74 11.05
N GLY A 28 -5.75 -5.49 10.92
CA GLY A 28 -4.82 -4.85 11.86
C GLY A 28 -3.35 -5.29 11.73
N THR A 29 -3.03 -6.29 10.89
CA THR A 29 -1.66 -6.76 10.67
C THR A 29 -1.54 -7.54 9.35
N GLY A 30 -0.33 -7.61 8.81
CA GLY A 30 0.05 -8.31 7.59
C GLY A 30 1.55 -8.17 7.36
N LEU A 31 1.95 -7.44 6.31
CA LEU A 31 3.36 -7.03 6.17
C LEU A 31 3.80 -5.98 7.21
N TYR A 32 2.83 -5.22 7.73
CA TYR A 32 3.02 -4.21 8.76
C TYR A 32 1.90 -4.32 9.78
N ASP A 33 2.18 -3.90 11.00
CA ASP A 33 1.17 -3.74 12.04
C ASP A 33 0.45 -2.39 11.90
N TRP A 34 -0.86 -2.43 12.14
CA TRP A 34 -1.77 -1.33 11.90
C TRP A 34 -2.62 -1.07 13.13
N SER A 35 -2.24 -0.06 13.92
CA SER A 35 -3.16 0.48 14.92
C SER A 35 -4.29 1.27 14.22
N PRO A 36 -5.50 1.35 14.82
CA PRO A 36 -6.59 2.16 14.27
C PRO A 36 -6.19 3.63 14.02
N GLU A 37 -5.42 4.21 14.94
CA GLU A 37 -4.94 5.60 14.85
C GLU A 37 -3.90 5.75 13.74
N GLY A 38 -2.99 4.76 13.61
CA GLY A 38 -2.01 4.70 12.53
C GLY A 38 -2.68 4.60 11.15
N LEU A 39 -3.73 3.79 11.04
CA LEU A 39 -4.53 3.67 9.81
C LEU A 39 -5.25 4.97 9.44
N ALA A 40 -5.88 5.63 10.41
CA ALA A 40 -6.54 6.91 10.17
C ALA A 40 -5.54 7.98 9.70
N ARG A 41 -4.38 8.04 10.37
CA ARG A 41 -3.31 8.98 10.05
C ARG A 41 -2.75 8.76 8.64
N ILE A 42 -2.37 7.53 8.29
CA ILE A 42 -1.73 7.26 6.99
C ILE A 42 -2.71 7.44 5.83
N LYS A 43 -4.01 7.17 6.04
CA LYS A 43 -5.06 7.46 5.05
C LYS A 43 -5.10 8.95 4.73
N LYS A 44 -5.14 9.80 5.78
CA LYS A 44 -5.18 11.25 5.60
C LYS A 44 -3.93 11.78 4.91
N ILE A 45 -2.74 11.35 5.35
CA ILE A 45 -1.47 11.75 4.72
C ILE A 45 -1.43 11.37 3.23
N ARG A 46 -1.86 10.16 2.87
CA ARG A 46 -1.85 9.71 1.47
C ARG A 46 -2.82 10.51 0.62
N GLU A 47 -4.00 10.82 1.15
CA GLU A 47 -5.00 11.64 0.46
C GLU A 47 -4.50 13.07 0.24
N ASP A 48 -3.96 13.71 1.28
CA ASP A 48 -3.43 15.07 1.20
C ASP A 48 -2.27 15.16 0.19
N ASN A 49 -1.34 14.19 0.24
CA ASN A 49 -0.24 14.10 -0.72
C ASN A 49 -0.76 13.93 -2.15
N LEU A 50 -1.74 13.05 -2.37
CA LEU A 50 -2.29 12.82 -3.70
C LEU A 50 -2.93 14.10 -4.26
N LEU A 51 -3.71 14.82 -3.45
CA LEU A 51 -4.35 16.07 -3.85
C LEU A 51 -3.31 17.15 -4.20
N GLU A 52 -2.26 17.29 -3.39
CA GLU A 52 -1.17 18.24 -3.64
C GLU A 52 -0.50 17.97 -5.00
N TRP A 53 -0.14 16.72 -5.28
CA TRP A 53 0.52 16.37 -6.54
C TRP A 53 -0.40 16.51 -7.75
N LEU A 54 -1.67 16.12 -7.63
CA LEU A 54 -2.65 16.33 -8.71
C LEU A 54 -2.87 17.82 -9.02
N GLN A 55 -2.77 18.69 -8.03
CA GLN A 55 -2.86 20.13 -8.26
C GLN A 55 -1.61 20.66 -8.98
N LYS A 56 -0.42 20.24 -8.54
CA LYS A 56 0.85 20.59 -9.19
C LYS A 56 0.88 20.15 -10.65
N ASP A 57 0.41 18.94 -10.96
CA ASP A 57 0.36 18.43 -12.33
C ASP A 57 -0.53 19.31 -13.23
N LYS A 58 -1.68 19.77 -12.73
CA LYS A 58 -2.57 20.69 -13.47
C LYS A 58 -1.95 22.07 -13.72
N GLU A 59 -1.15 22.56 -12.78
CA GLU A 59 -0.47 23.85 -12.91
C GLU A 59 0.70 23.79 -13.90
N ILE A 60 1.33 22.62 -14.06
CA ILE A 60 2.45 22.40 -15.01
C ILE A 60 1.96 22.21 -16.46
N GLU A 61 0.72 21.75 -16.66
CA GLU A 61 0.13 21.54 -17.99
C GLU A 61 -0.43 22.82 -18.66
N LEU A 62 -0.36 23.99 -18.01
CA LEU A 62 -0.78 25.31 -18.52
C LEU A 62 0.42 26.19 -18.91
#